data_AF-A0A929RFV3-F1
#
_entry.id   AF-A0A929RFV3-F1
#
_cell.length_a   1.000
_cell.length_b   1.000
_cell.length_c   1.000
_cell.angle_alpha   90.00
_cell.angle_beta   90.00
_cell.angle_gamma   90.00
#
_symmetry.space_group_name_H-M   'P 1'
#
loop_
_entity.id
_entity.type
_entity.pdbx_description
1 polymer ?
#
loop_
_entity_poly.entity_id
_entity_poly.type
_entity_poly.pdbx_seq_one_letter_code
_entity_poly.pdbx_strand_id
1 'polypeptide(L)'
;MSDKDQTQVSTATDAGDAGYNKALKNRHIQMIAIGGSIGTGLFLGAGGRLAQGGPALAFAYAVCGVFAFLMVRALGELAVRR
;
A
#
# COMPACT_ATOMS: atom_id res chain seq x y z
N MET A 1 -28.47 -1.98 24.93
CA MET A 1 -27.88 -3.21 24.36
C MET A 1 -26.87 -2.76 23.32
N SER A 2 -25.58 -3.09 23.52
CA SER A 2 -24.40 -2.85 22.66
C SER A 2 -24.06 -1.39 22.36
N ASP A 3 -23.14 -0.70 23.04
CA ASP A 3 -21.72 -0.99 23.32
C ASP A 3 -20.90 -1.32 22.05
N LYS A 4 -20.16 -0.29 21.61
CA LYS A 4 -18.86 -0.29 20.93
C LYS A 4 -18.73 -0.92 19.54
N ASP A 5 -18.46 -0.07 18.54
CA ASP A 5 -17.44 -0.36 17.54
C ASP A 5 -16.65 0.92 17.21
N GLN A 6 -15.84 1.37 18.16
CA GLN A 6 -14.69 2.19 17.82
C GLN A 6 -13.74 1.25 17.07
N THR A 7 -13.64 1.39 15.76
CA THR A 7 -12.54 0.82 14.97
C THR A 7 -11.26 1.59 15.33
N GLN A 8 -10.82 1.42 16.57
CA GLN A 8 -9.51 1.80 17.05
C GLN A 8 -8.55 0.86 16.34
N VAL A 9 -7.76 1.39 15.41
CA VAL A 9 -6.53 0.72 14.99
C VAL A 9 -5.64 0.72 16.22
N SER A 10 -5.84 -0.27 17.09
CA SER A 10 -5.04 -0.49 18.26
C SER A 10 -3.63 -0.78 17.78
N THR A 11 -2.74 0.21 17.89
CA THR A 11 -1.31 -0.05 17.96
C THR A 11 -1.05 -0.75 19.29
N ALA A 12 -1.40 -2.03 19.35
CA ALA A 12 -1.01 -2.90 20.43
C ALA A 12 0.52 -2.99 20.37
N THR A 13 1.20 -2.35 21.32
CA THR A 13 2.62 -2.60 21.55
C THR A 13 2.72 -4.00 22.12
N ASP A 14 2.99 -4.96 21.24
CA ASP A 14 3.20 -6.36 21.63
C ASP A 14 4.45 -6.45 22.51
N ALA A 15 4.53 -7.43 23.41
CA ALA A 15 5.72 -7.63 24.24
C ALA A 15 7.00 -7.83 23.39
N GLY A 16 6.82 -8.26 22.13
CA GLY A 16 7.87 -8.36 21.13
C GLY A 16 8.42 -7.03 20.60
N ASP A 17 7.72 -5.89 20.79
CA ASP A 17 8.22 -4.56 20.38
C ASP A 17 9.22 -3.97 21.40
N ALA A 18 9.37 -4.59 22.57
CA ALA A 18 10.28 -4.13 23.61
C ALA A 18 11.74 -4.21 23.16
N GLY A 19 12.39 -3.05 23.01
CA GLY A 19 13.80 -2.94 22.58
C GLY A 19 13.98 -2.60 21.10
N TYR A 20 12.92 -2.58 20.29
CA TYR A 20 13.00 -2.10 18.91
C TYR A 20 12.97 -0.57 18.88
N ASN A 21 14.01 0.03 18.30
CA ASN A 21 14.02 1.45 18.01
C ASN A 21 13.10 1.70 16.81
N LYS A 22 11.87 2.22 17.03
CA LYS A 22 10.90 2.62 16.00
C LYS A 22 11.39 3.85 15.22
N ALA A 23 12.59 3.79 14.65
CA ALA A 23 13.24 4.85 13.91
C ALA A 23 13.49 4.44 12.45
N LEU A 24 12.47 3.91 11.77
CA LEU A 24 12.51 3.81 10.33
C LEU A 24 12.37 5.21 9.74
N LYS A 25 13.49 5.71 9.20
CA LYS A 25 13.52 6.96 8.46
C LYS A 25 12.57 6.85 7.27
N ASN A 26 11.96 7.97 6.88
CA ASN A 26 11.06 8.07 5.73
C ASN A 26 11.62 7.38 4.46
N ARG A 27 12.95 7.48 4.25
CA ARG A 27 13.66 6.79 3.14
C ARG A 27 13.51 5.27 3.18
N HIS A 28 13.59 4.63 4.34
CA HIS A 28 13.44 3.18 4.45
C HIS A 28 12.00 2.76 4.15
N ILE A 29 11.02 3.52 4.64
CA ILE A 29 9.60 3.27 4.38
C ILE A 29 9.29 3.39 2.89
N GLN A 30 9.84 4.40 2.21
CA GLN A 30 9.70 4.55 0.76
C GLN A 30 10.36 3.40 0.00
N MET A 31 11.54 2.95 0.40
CA MET A 31 12.21 1.79 -0.22
C MET A 31 11.41 0.50 -0.04
N ILE A 32 10.78 0.29 1.13
CA ILE A 32 9.88 -0.84 1.37
C ILE A 32 8.66 -0.77 0.44
N ALA A 33 8.05 0.41 0.31
CA ALA A 33 6.89 0.61 -0.56
C ALA A 33 7.22 0.37 -2.04
N ILE A 34 8.38 0.87 -2.52
CA ILE A 34 8.86 0.65 -3.89
C ILE A 34 9.17 -0.84 -4.11
N GLY A 35 9.87 -1.48 -3.17
CA GLY A 35 10.20 -2.91 -3.27
C GLY A 35 8.97 -3.81 -3.32
N GLY A 36 7.98 -3.57 -2.45
CA GLY A 36 6.75 -4.35 -2.40
C GLY A 36 5.88 -4.20 -3.65
N SER A 37 5.74 -2.96 -4.15
CA SER A 37 4.95 -2.67 -5.35
C SER A 37 5.57 -3.23 -6.62
N ILE A 38 6.91 -3.18 -6.78
CA ILE A 38 7.59 -3.80 -7.91
C ILE A 38 7.52 -5.34 -7.83
N GLY A 39 7.79 -5.92 -6.65
CA GLY A 39 7.83 -7.38 -6.47
C GLY A 39 6.47 -8.06 -6.69
N THR A 40 5.44 -7.64 -5.97
CA THR A 40 4.11 -8.28 -6.09
C THR A 40 3.27 -7.71 -7.24
N GLY A 41 3.37 -6.41 -7.51
CA GLY A 41 2.54 -5.75 -8.53
C GLY A 41 3.04 -5.96 -9.95
N LEU A 42 4.30 -5.65 -10.22
CA LEU A 42 4.89 -5.76 -11.57
C LEU A 42 5.40 -7.17 -11.87
N PHE A 43 6.15 -7.78 -10.97
CA PHE A 43 6.79 -9.08 -11.27
C PHE A 43 5.80 -10.25 -11.13
N LEU A 44 5.13 -10.40 -9.99
CA LEU A 44 4.13 -11.46 -9.79
C LEU A 44 2.84 -11.20 -10.59
N GLY A 45 2.37 -9.95 -10.63
CA GLY A 45 1.12 -9.59 -11.32
C GLY A 45 1.24 -9.39 -12.83
N ALA A 46 2.23 -8.61 -13.29
CA ALA A 46 2.38 -8.29 -14.71
C ALA A 46 3.27 -9.28 -15.48
N GLY A 47 4.15 -10.04 -14.82
CA GLY A 47 5.16 -10.89 -15.48
C GLY A 47 4.57 -11.89 -16.49
N GLY A 48 3.59 -12.70 -16.09
CA GLY A 48 2.93 -13.65 -17.01
C GLY A 48 1.98 -12.96 -18.01
N ARG A 49 1.40 -11.83 -17.60
CA ARG A 49 0.41 -11.10 -18.40
C ARG A 49 1.07 -10.28 -19.51
N LEU A 50 2.27 -9.74 -19.31
CA LEU A 50 3.00 -8.99 -20.34
C LEU A 50 3.33 -9.86 -21.54
N ALA A 51 3.69 -11.13 -21.30
CA ALA A 51 4.02 -12.08 -22.37
C ALA A 51 2.83 -12.41 -23.28
N GLN A 52 1.59 -12.37 -22.76
CA GLN A 52 0.37 -12.75 -23.49
C GLN A 52 -0.52 -11.56 -23.88
N GLY A 53 -0.46 -10.46 -23.14
CA GLY A 53 -1.43 -9.36 -23.19
C GLY A 53 -1.19 -8.28 -24.25
N GLY A 54 -0.06 -8.36 -24.97
CA GLY A 54 0.30 -7.37 -25.98
C GLY A 54 0.40 -5.92 -25.45
N PRO A 55 0.55 -4.93 -26.33
CA PRO A 55 0.74 -3.52 -25.93
C PRO A 55 -0.49 -2.92 -25.21
N ALA A 56 -1.67 -3.51 -25.36
CA ALA A 56 -2.90 -3.08 -24.68
C ALA A 56 -2.82 -3.22 -23.15
N LEU A 57 -2.00 -4.15 -22.64
CA LEU A 57 -1.83 -4.35 -21.20
C LEU A 57 -1.19 -3.12 -20.53
N ALA A 58 -0.26 -2.45 -21.21
CA ALA A 58 0.35 -1.23 -20.70
C ALA A 58 -0.69 -0.11 -20.54
N PHE A 59 -1.60 0.04 -21.50
CA PHE A 59 -2.72 0.97 -21.41
C PHE A 59 -3.67 0.62 -20.26
N ALA A 60 -4.02 -0.65 -20.09
CA ALA A 60 -4.86 -1.09 -18.98
C ALA A 60 -4.22 -0.80 -17.61
N TYR A 61 -2.91 -1.03 -17.47
CA TYR A 61 -2.16 -0.67 -16.26
C TYR A 61 -2.10 0.84 -16.02
N ALA A 62 -1.94 1.65 -17.07
CA ALA A 62 -1.95 3.11 -16.95
C ALA A 62 -3.31 3.63 -16.46
N VAL A 63 -4.42 3.15 -17.05
CA VAL A 63 -5.77 3.54 -16.63
C VAL A 63 -6.06 3.08 -15.20
N CYS A 64 -5.75 1.83 -14.86
CA CYS A 64 -5.87 1.31 -13.50
C CYS A 64 -5.05 2.13 -12.50
N GLY A 65 -3.82 2.50 -12.86
CA GLY A 65 -2.94 3.34 -12.06
C GLY A 65 -3.52 4.74 -11.80
N VAL A 66 -4.19 5.34 -12.77
CA VAL A 66 -4.88 6.63 -12.58
C VAL A 66 -6.01 6.49 -11.55
N PHE A 67 -6.86 5.45 -11.66
CA PHE A 67 -7.91 5.21 -10.66
C PHE A 67 -7.32 4.94 -9.27
N ALA A 68 -6.29 4.11 -9.17
CA ALA A 68 -5.61 3.83 -7.91
C ALA A 68 -4.98 5.10 -7.30
N PHE A 69 -4.40 5.97 -8.12
CA PHE A 69 -3.86 7.25 -7.68
C PHE A 69 -4.95 8.16 -7.09
N LEU A 70 -6.10 8.26 -7.75
CA LEU A 70 -7.24 9.04 -7.24
C LEU A 70 -7.76 8.48 -5.91
N MET A 71 -7.84 7.15 -5.78
CA MET A 71 -8.22 6.49 -4.53
C MET A 71 -7.24 6.80 -3.40
N VAL A 72 -5.93 6.63 -3.62
CA VAL A 72 -4.90 6.95 -2.60
C VAL A 72 -4.90 8.43 -2.25
N ARG A 73 -5.13 9.32 -3.23
CA ARG A 73 -5.26 10.76 -2.98
C ARG A 73 -6.47 11.09 -2.09
N ALA A 74 -7.62 10.47 -2.35
CA ALA A 74 -8.81 10.62 -1.50
C ALA A 74 -8.59 10.07 -0.08
N LEU A 75 -7.97 8.90 0.04
CA LEU A 75 -7.60 8.32 1.34
C LEU A 75 -6.57 9.18 2.08
N GLY A 76 -5.64 9.80 1.37
CA GLY A 76 -4.66 10.73 1.93
C GLY A 76 -5.32 11.95 2.55
N GLU A 77 -6.32 12.53 1.87
CA GLU A 77 -7.10 13.64 2.43
C GLU A 77 -7.92 13.23 3.67
N LEU A 78 -8.42 11.99 3.71
CA LEU A 78 -9.08 11.41 4.88
C LEU A 78 -8.11 11.17 6.05
N ALA A 79 -6.89 10.70 5.76
CA ALA A 79 -5.86 10.43 6.76
C ALA A 79 -5.23 11.70 7.36
N VAL A 80 -5.20 12.80 6.60
CA VAL A 80 -4.73 14.12 7.05
C VAL A 80 -5.76 14.84 7.92
N ARG A 81 -7.06 14.53 7.78
CA ARG A 81 -8.15 15.16 8.55
C ARG A 81 -8.46 14.44 9.88
N ARG A 82 -7.50 13.69 10.42
CA ARG A 82 -7.52 13.09 11.76
C ARG A 82 -6.57 13.85 12.68
#